data_AF-E4NL58-F1
#
_entry.id   AF-E4NL58-F1
#
_cell.length_a   1.000
_cell.length_b   1.000
_cell.length_c   1.000
_cell.angle_alpha   90.00
_cell.angle_beta   90.00
_cell.angle_gamma   90.00
#
_symmetry.space_group_name_H-M   'P 1'
#
loop_
_entity.id
_entity.type
_entity.pdbx_description
1 polymer ?
#
loop_
_entity_poly.entity_id
_entity_poly.type
_entity_poly.pdbx_seq_one_letter_code
_entity_poly.pdbx_strand_id
1 'polypeptide(L)'
;MDSLRLERLVWAVLVGLIVAVPLGFLLAPDPTGLVPLALAAVAFLVSVPLVFRAFSYAASPTADPGDMTAEFVVFFAVTLTVRLALGALNFDGFAGNLVSFGAGWIAASYVPQRLNPRRWVTGA
;
A
#
# COMPACT_ATOMS: atom_id res chain seq x y z
N MET A 1 12.68 13.19 -14.73
CA MET A 1 11.49 13.12 -13.85
C MET A 1 11.97 12.98 -12.42
N ASP A 2 11.39 13.72 -11.49
CA ASP A 2 11.72 13.62 -10.07
C ASP A 2 11.40 12.22 -9.57
N SER A 3 12.42 11.47 -9.13
CA SER A 3 12.29 10.05 -8.78
C SER A 3 11.29 9.80 -7.65
N LEU A 4 11.15 10.76 -6.73
CA LEU A 4 10.11 10.73 -5.70
C LEU A 4 8.70 10.77 -6.29
N ARG A 5 8.51 11.59 -7.33
CA ARG A 5 7.22 11.74 -7.99
C ARG A 5 6.82 10.48 -8.75
N LEU A 6 7.79 9.79 -9.37
CA LEU A 6 7.57 8.52 -10.04
C LEU A 6 7.19 7.42 -9.03
N GLU A 7 7.92 7.33 -7.91
CA GLU A 7 7.64 6.36 -6.85
C GLU A 7 6.22 6.52 -6.30
N ARG A 8 5.82 7.77 -5.99
CA ARG A 8 4.45 8.07 -5.55
C ARG A 8 3.40 7.68 -6.58
N LEU A 9 3.67 7.89 -7.87
CA LEU A 9 2.75 7.51 -8.94
C LEU A 9 2.59 5.99 -9.02
N VAL A 10 3.69 5.25 -8.97
CA VAL A 10 3.67 3.77 -8.98
C VAL A 10 2.83 3.24 -7.82
N TRP A 11 3.10 3.70 -6.61
CA TRP A 11 2.33 3.26 -5.44
C TRP A 11 0.88 3.73 -5.45
N ALA A 12 0.59 4.91 -5.99
CA ALA A 12 -0.79 5.38 -6.13
C ALA A 12 -1.59 4.51 -7.10
N VAL A 13 -0.97 4.06 -8.19
CA VAL A 13 -1.56 3.09 -9.12
C VAL A 13 -1.82 1.75 -8.42
N LEU A 14 -0.83 1.22 -7.68
CA LEU A 14 -0.98 -0.06 -6.98
C LEU A 14 -2.11 -0.03 -5.93
N VAL A 15 -2.13 0.99 -5.07
CA VAL A 15 -3.21 1.18 -4.09
C VAL A 15 -4.54 1.42 -4.79
N GLY A 16 -4.54 2.19 -5.87
CA GLY A 16 -5.73 2.43 -6.69
C GLY A 16 -6.34 1.14 -7.22
N LEU A 17 -5.54 0.19 -7.70
CA LEU A 17 -6.00 -1.13 -8.14
C LEU A 17 -6.58 -1.96 -6.98
N ILE A 18 -5.90 -1.97 -5.82
CA ILE A 18 -6.35 -2.69 -4.62
C ILE A 18 -7.74 -2.21 -4.17
N VAL A 19 -8.04 -0.91 -4.32
CA VAL A 19 -9.34 -0.34 -3.97
C VAL A 19 -10.37 -0.56 -5.08
N ALA A 20 -9.99 -0.31 -6.33
CA ALA A 20 -10.91 -0.28 -7.46
C ALA A 20 -11.48 -1.66 -7.82
N VAL A 21 -10.66 -2.71 -7.78
CA VAL A 21 -11.09 -4.05 -8.18
C VAL A 21 -12.18 -4.59 -7.24
N PRO A 22 -11.99 -4.62 -5.91
CA PRO A 22 -13.05 -5.05 -5.00
C PRO A 22 -14.31 -4.19 -5.10
N LEU A 23 -14.18 -2.87 -5.27
CA LEU A 23 -15.34 -1.98 -5.44
C LEU A 23 -16.15 -2.30 -6.70
N GLY A 24 -15.48 -2.59 -7.82
CA GLY A 24 -16.15 -2.98 -9.07
C GLY A 24 -17.01 -4.23 -8.88
N PHE A 25 -16.44 -5.29 -8.28
CA PHE A 25 -17.16 -6.54 -8.00
C PHE A 25 -18.16 -6.43 -6.85
N LEU A 26 -17.95 -5.54 -5.87
CA LEU A 26 -18.92 -5.29 -4.81
C LEU A 26 -20.20 -4.64 -5.34
N LEU A 27 -20.05 -3.68 -6.26
CA LEU A 27 -21.16 -2.91 -6.82
C LEU A 27 -21.85 -3.65 -7.98
N ALA A 28 -21.10 -4.44 -8.75
CA ALA A 28 -21.62 -5.33 -9.79
C ALA A 28 -21.06 -6.74 -9.58
N PRO A 29 -21.76 -7.60 -8.80
CA PRO A 29 -21.25 -8.92 -8.40
C PRO A 29 -21.16 -9.93 -9.54
N ASP A 30 -21.88 -9.72 -10.63
CA ASP A 30 -21.83 -10.60 -11.80
C ASP A 30 -20.50 -10.38 -12.55
N PRO A 31 -19.56 -11.35 -12.51
CA PRO A 31 -18.24 -11.19 -13.10
C PRO A 31 -18.24 -11.35 -14.62
N THR A 32 -19.36 -11.75 -15.22
CA THR A 32 -19.43 -12.10 -16.65
C THR A 32 -19.68 -10.89 -17.55
N GLY A 33 -20.12 -9.76 -16.99
CA GLY A 33 -20.42 -8.53 -17.72
C GLY A 33 -19.27 -7.52 -17.76
N LEU A 34 -19.38 -6.53 -18.65
CA LEU A 34 -18.46 -5.38 -18.70
C LEU A 34 -18.72 -4.34 -17.59
N VAL A 35 -19.86 -4.42 -16.91
CA VAL A 35 -20.26 -3.49 -15.84
C VAL A 35 -19.26 -3.45 -14.67
N PRO A 36 -18.83 -4.57 -14.05
CA PRO A 36 -17.82 -4.53 -12.99
C PRO A 36 -16.49 -3.93 -13.45
N LEU A 37 -16.08 -4.20 -14.69
CA LEU A 37 -14.88 -3.62 -15.30
C LEU A 37 -15.00 -2.10 -15.45
N ALA A 38 -16.14 -1.62 -15.94
CA ALA A 38 -16.40 -0.19 -16.08
C ALA A 38 -16.40 0.52 -14.71
N LEU A 39 -17.06 -0.07 -13.70
CA LEU A 39 -17.08 0.46 -12.34
C LEU A 39 -15.69 0.46 -11.70
N ALA A 40 -14.92 -0.62 -11.86
CA ALA A 40 -13.53 -0.67 -11.41
C ALA A 40 -12.68 0.38 -12.12
N ALA A 41 -12.83 0.58 -13.43
CA ALA A 41 -12.11 1.62 -14.16
C ALA A 41 -12.44 3.03 -13.64
N VAL A 42 -13.71 3.32 -13.38
CA VAL A 42 -14.13 4.60 -12.78
C VAL A 42 -13.54 4.77 -11.38
N ALA A 43 -13.65 3.75 -10.52
CA ALA A 43 -13.09 3.78 -9.17
C ALA A 43 -11.57 3.98 -9.20
N PHE A 44 -10.87 3.35 -10.15
CA PHE A 44 -9.44 3.50 -10.36
C PHE A 44 -9.06 4.93 -10.78
N LEU A 45 -9.77 5.49 -11.77
CA LEU A 45 -9.54 6.86 -12.25
C LEU A 45 -9.75 7.91 -11.14
N VAL A 46 -10.62 7.62 -10.16
CA VAL A 46 -10.85 8.47 -9.00
C VAL A 46 -9.83 8.22 -7.89
N SER A 47 -9.50 6.97 -7.58
CA SER A 47 -8.65 6.62 -6.44
C SER A 47 -7.19 7.02 -6.66
N VAL A 48 -6.63 6.80 -7.85
CA VAL A 48 -5.23 7.13 -8.16
C VAL A 48 -4.89 8.61 -7.90
N PRO A 49 -5.61 9.61 -8.43
CA PRO A 49 -5.28 11.01 -8.17
C PRO A 49 -5.46 11.40 -6.71
N LEU A 50 -6.45 10.83 -6.01
CA LEU A 50 -6.66 11.07 -4.58
C LEU A 50 -5.50 10.53 -3.75
N VAL A 51 -5.10 9.29 -4.00
CA VAL A 51 -3.99 8.62 -3.31
C VAL A 51 -2.67 9.33 -3.61
N PHE A 52 -2.40 9.68 -4.87
CA PHE A 52 -1.21 10.43 -5.25
C PHE A 52 -1.13 11.78 -4.53
N ARG A 53 -2.27 12.48 -4.41
CA ARG A 53 -2.35 13.74 -3.69
C ARG A 53 -2.13 13.55 -2.19
N ALA A 54 -2.70 12.50 -1.60
CA ALA A 54 -2.46 12.14 -0.19
C ALA A 54 -0.99 11.87 0.09
N PHE A 55 -0.31 11.08 -0.75
CA PHE A 55 1.13 10.82 -0.62
C PHE A 55 1.97 12.08 -0.76
N SER A 56 1.54 13.01 -1.61
CA SER A 56 2.24 14.29 -1.78
C SER A 56 2.11 15.20 -0.56
N TYR A 57 0.96 15.19 0.13
CA TYR A 57 0.76 15.93 1.37
C TYR A 57 1.42 15.30 2.59
N ALA A 58 1.47 13.97 2.65
CA ALA A 58 2.08 13.23 3.75
C ALA A 58 3.62 13.16 3.67
N ALA A 59 4.21 13.65 2.58
CA ALA A 59 5.64 13.58 2.35
C ALA A 59 6.43 14.40 3.36
N SER A 60 7.37 13.76 4.05
CA SER A 60 8.37 14.43 4.87
C SER A 60 9.24 15.37 4.01
N PRO A 61 9.66 16.55 4.54
CA PRO A 61 10.67 17.39 3.90
C PRO A 61 12.00 16.68 3.62
N THR A 62 12.29 15.59 4.33
CA THR A 62 13.51 14.78 4.21
C THR A 62 13.29 13.46 3.46
N ALA A 63 12.18 13.32 2.73
CA ALA A 63 11.88 12.11 1.97
C ALA A 63 12.89 11.92 0.82
N ASP A 64 13.40 10.69 0.67
CA ASP A 64 14.34 10.28 -0.35
C ASP A 64 13.70 9.14 -1.19
N PRO A 65 13.97 9.00 -2.50
CA PRO A 65 13.38 7.92 -3.28
C PRO A 65 13.76 6.56 -2.70
N GLY A 66 12.80 5.65 -2.65
CA GLY A 66 12.93 4.31 -2.07
C GLY A 66 12.38 4.20 -0.65
N ASP A 67 12.18 5.32 0.06
CA ASP A 67 11.63 5.30 1.42
C ASP A 67 10.21 4.73 1.45
N MET A 68 9.37 5.20 0.52
CA MET A 68 7.98 4.78 0.41
C MET A 68 7.87 3.33 0.00
N THR A 69 8.74 2.88 -0.91
CA THR A 69 8.84 1.47 -1.30
C THR A 69 9.25 0.59 -0.13
N ALA A 70 10.27 0.99 0.64
CA ALA A 70 10.69 0.26 1.84
C ALA A 70 9.56 0.18 2.88
N GLU A 71 8.85 1.28 3.10
CA GLU A 71 7.70 1.34 4.02
C GLU A 71 6.60 0.36 3.62
N PHE A 72 6.13 0.42 2.36
CA PHE A 72 5.06 -0.47 1.89
C PHE A 72 5.50 -1.93 1.85
N VAL A 73 6.70 -2.23 1.37
CA VAL A 73 7.20 -3.61 1.31
C VAL A 73 7.26 -4.22 2.71
N VAL A 74 7.80 -3.50 3.69
CA VAL A 74 7.83 -3.98 5.08
C VAL A 74 6.44 -4.09 5.66
N PHE A 75 5.58 -3.10 5.42
CA PHE A 75 4.19 -3.13 5.87
C PHE A 75 3.51 -4.43 5.40
N PHE A 76 3.56 -4.73 4.11
CA PHE A 76 2.93 -5.92 3.55
C PHE A 76 3.60 -7.20 4.02
N ALA A 77 4.94 -7.27 4.03
CA ALA A 77 5.67 -8.45 4.47
C ALA A 77 5.34 -8.81 5.92
N VAL A 78 5.36 -7.84 6.83
CA VAL A 78 5.06 -8.07 8.25
C VAL A 78 3.57 -8.35 8.45
N THR A 79 2.67 -7.60 7.81
CA THR A 79 1.22 -7.84 7.91
C THR A 79 0.88 -9.26 7.46
N LEU A 80 1.37 -9.70 6.30
CA LEU A 80 1.11 -11.04 5.78
C LEU A 80 1.73 -12.11 6.68
N THR A 81 2.97 -11.92 7.14
CA THR A 81 3.64 -12.89 8.01
C THR A 81 2.89 -13.06 9.33
N VAL A 82 2.52 -11.96 9.98
CA VAL A 82 1.76 -11.99 11.24
C VAL A 82 0.37 -12.56 11.00
N ARG A 83 -0.29 -12.22 9.89
CA ARG A 83 -1.61 -12.76 9.56
C ARG A 83 -1.57 -14.28 9.37
N LEU A 84 -0.58 -14.79 8.64
CA LEU A 84 -0.39 -16.24 8.45
C LEU A 84 -0.08 -16.95 9.76
N ALA A 85 0.77 -16.35 10.61
CA ALA A 85 1.08 -16.91 11.93
C ALA A 85 -0.16 -16.95 12.85
N LEU A 86 -0.97 -15.89 12.86
CA LEU A 86 -2.21 -15.85 13.62
C LEU A 86 -3.25 -16.83 13.08
N GLY A 87 -3.36 -16.99 11.76
CA GLY A 87 -4.25 -17.98 11.17
C GLY A 87 -3.85 -19.43 11.50
N ALA A 88 -2.55 -19.72 11.56
CA ALA A 88 -2.07 -21.02 12.04
C ALA A 88 -2.46 -21.30 13.52
N LEU A 89 -2.76 -20.25 14.29
CA LEU A 89 -3.24 -20.33 15.67
C LEU A 89 -4.78 -20.23 15.78
N ASN A 90 -5.50 -20.34 14.65
CA ASN A 90 -6.96 -20.16 14.54
C ASN A 90 -7.45 -18.76 14.97
N PHE A 91 -6.61 -17.74 14.81
CA PHE A 91 -6.92 -16.34 15.11
C PHE A 91 -7.27 -15.55 13.84
N ASP A 92 -8.15 -16.10 13.00
CA ASP A 92 -8.50 -15.53 11.69
C ASP A 92 -9.56 -14.43 11.71
N GLY A 93 -10.08 -14.07 12.89
CA GLY A 93 -11.09 -13.05 13.03
C GLY A 93 -10.61 -11.62 12.76
N PHE A 94 -11.54 -10.67 12.89
CA PHE A 94 -11.26 -9.24 12.78
C PHE A 94 -10.12 -8.77 13.70
N ALA A 95 -10.07 -9.28 14.93
CA ALA A 95 -9.00 -8.98 15.88
C ALA A 95 -7.62 -9.38 15.32
N GLY A 96 -7.50 -10.55 14.67
CA GLY A 96 -6.24 -10.97 14.04
C GLY A 96 -5.85 -10.11 12.85
N ASN A 97 -6.82 -9.61 12.08
CA ASN A 97 -6.57 -8.63 11.01
C ASN A 97 -6.07 -7.30 11.58
N LEU A 98 -6.64 -6.80 12.67
CA LEU A 98 -6.17 -5.58 13.33
C LEU A 98 -4.76 -5.73 13.89
N VAL A 99 -4.46 -6.86 14.54
CA VAL A 99 -3.12 -7.12 15.10
C VAL A 99 -2.07 -7.21 13.99
N SER A 100 -2.36 -7.93 12.91
CA SER A 100 -1.45 -8.03 11.77
C SER A 100 -1.24 -6.68 11.08
N PHE A 101 -2.30 -5.92 10.85
CA PHE A 101 -2.22 -4.56 10.31
C PHE A 101 -1.38 -3.65 11.22
N GLY A 102 -1.63 -3.66 12.52
CA GLY A 102 -0.90 -2.87 13.50
C GLY A 102 0.58 -3.23 13.56
N ALA A 103 0.91 -4.52 13.53
CA ALA A 103 2.29 -5.00 13.47
C ALA A 103 3.00 -4.51 12.20
N GLY A 104 2.33 -4.60 11.04
CA GLY A 104 2.85 -4.08 9.78
C GLY A 104 3.07 -2.57 9.82
N TRP A 105 2.10 -1.81 10.35
CA TRP A 105 2.18 -0.36 10.48
C TRP A 105 3.36 0.07 11.37
N ILE A 106 3.49 -0.56 12.54
CA ILE A 106 4.60 -0.32 13.45
C ILE A 106 5.92 -0.61 12.76
N ALA A 107 6.08 -1.79 12.16
CA ALA A 107 7.32 -2.15 11.46
C ALA A 107 7.68 -1.18 10.34
N ALA A 108 6.69 -0.79 9.54
CA ALA A 108 6.86 0.15 8.43
C ALA A 108 7.30 1.53 8.91
N SER A 109 6.76 2.04 10.03
CA SER A 109 7.11 3.37 10.54
C SER A 109 8.56 3.55 11.01
N TYR A 110 9.27 2.46 11.35
CA TYR A 110 10.68 2.51 11.80
C TYR A 110 11.71 2.20 10.71
N VAL A 111 11.26 1.74 9.55
CA VAL A 111 12.13 1.13 8.53
C VAL A 111 12.79 2.08 7.53
N PRO A 112 12.15 3.17 7.04
CA PRO A 112 12.67 3.96 5.92
C PRO A 112 14.09 4.48 6.15
N GLN A 113 14.41 4.86 7.38
CA GLN A 113 15.72 5.36 7.76
C GLN A 113 16.82 4.28 7.76
N ARG A 114 16.43 3.00 7.87
CA ARG A 114 17.36 1.87 8.02
C ARG A 114 17.46 0.96 6.82
N LEU A 115 16.45 0.87 5.96
CA LEU A 115 16.44 -0.08 4.84
C LEU A 115 16.57 0.56 3.46
N ASN A 116 16.56 1.90 3.34
CA ASN A 116 16.80 2.53 2.06
C ASN A 116 18.32 2.50 1.73
N PRO A 117 18.78 1.75 0.71
CA PRO A 117 20.20 1.64 0.40
C PRO A 117 20.81 2.98 -0.01
N ARG A 118 20.02 3.91 -0.54
CA ARG A 118 20.50 5.26 -0.92
C ARG A 118 20.94 6.07 0.30
N ARG A 119 20.25 5.89 1.44
CA ARG A 119 20.60 6.51 2.72
C ARG A 119 21.84 5.89 3.36
N TRP A 120 22.21 4.66 2.97
CA TRP A 120 23.45 4.01 3.44
C TRP A 120 24.68 4.57 2.74
N VAL A 121 24.55 5.00 1.48
CA VAL A 121 25.65 5.53 0.69
C VAL A 121 25.98 6.98 1.05
N THR A 122 24.99 7.77 1.51
CA THR A 122 25.18 9.15 1.98
C THR A 122 25.58 9.26 3.46
N GLY A 123 25.71 8.13 4.16
CA GLY A 123 26.01 8.05 5.59
C GLY A 123 27.38 7.48 5.96
N ALA A 124 28.36 7.51 5.05
CA ALA A 124 29.77 7.18 5.32
C ALA A 124 30.69 8.37 4.97
#